data_AF-A0A0R2DL01-F1
#
_entry.id   AF-A0A0R2DL01-F1
#
_cell.length_a   1.000
_cell.length_b   1.000
_cell.length_c   1.000
_cell.angle_alpha   90.00
_cell.angle_beta   90.00
_cell.angle_gamma   90.00
#
_symmetry.space_group_name_H-M   'P 1'
#
loop_
_entity.id
_entity.type
_entity.pdbx_description
1 polymer ?
#
loop_
_entity_poly.entity_id
_entity_poly.type
_entity_poly.pdbx_seq_one_letter_code
_entity_poly.pdbx_strand_id
1 'polypeptide(L)'
;MLLGIVSNSLLTFGSKISSTRKFYSLYNRITTYTIHQFLVDQIMIQIIANLTISTLITLVGFGFQVLSFNWQTLLLFLLLNILGIYFTVIGFFMGQKIKTETFQMMSMPLILLVLAFTLPYHLMTSGTLITLITMIQQLFPIHYFYGIYYDLMMQNSYLGNLLGFTISLVLTLIPVLYLNYKKLK
;
A
#
# COMPACT_ATOMS: atom_id res chain seq x y z
N MET A 1 -4.04 -7.63 9.51
CA MET A 1 -3.06 -7.70 8.40
C MET A 1 -2.95 -6.38 7.63
N LEU A 2 -4.04 -5.85 7.05
CA LEU A 2 -4.00 -4.66 6.18
C LEU A 2 -3.34 -3.44 6.83
N LEU A 3 -3.76 -3.05 8.03
CA LEU A 3 -3.18 -1.90 8.73
C LEU A 3 -1.67 -2.06 9.01
N GLY A 4 -1.23 -3.26 9.41
CA GLY A 4 0.19 -3.54 9.64
C GLY A 4 1.03 -3.39 8.37
N ILE A 5 0.51 -3.86 7.23
CA ILE A 5 1.18 -3.68 5.93
C ILE A 5 1.22 -2.21 5.55
N VAL A 6 0.11 -1.47 5.65
CA VAL A 6 0.05 -0.03 5.37
C VAL A 6 1.07 0.71 6.23
N SER A 7 1.05 0.51 7.55
CA SER A 7 1.97 1.20 8.47
C SER A 7 3.43 0.90 8.15
N ASN A 8 3.78 -0.37 7.88
CA ASN A 8 5.16 -0.73 7.57
C ASN A 8 5.63 -0.17 6.22
N SER A 9 4.85 -0.41 5.17
CA SER A 9 5.21 -0.07 3.78
C SER A 9 5.08 1.41 3.44
N LEU A 10 4.10 2.10 4.00
CA LEU A 10 3.91 3.53 3.77
C LEU A 10 4.76 4.34 4.75
N LEU A 11 4.61 4.09 6.06
CA LEU A 11 5.11 5.00 7.07
C LEU A 11 6.52 4.70 7.54
N THR A 12 6.76 3.48 8.01
CA THR A 12 8.09 3.09 8.50
C THR A 12 9.11 3.23 7.37
N PHE A 13 8.76 2.73 6.19
CA PHE A 13 9.58 2.86 5.00
C PHE A 13 9.73 4.31 4.53
N GLY A 14 8.64 5.08 4.40
CA GLY A 14 8.71 6.48 3.98
C GLY A 14 9.56 7.36 4.91
N SER A 15 9.43 7.15 6.23
CA SER A 15 10.27 7.80 7.25
C SER A 15 11.74 7.40 7.12
N LYS A 16 12.02 6.10 6.91
CA LYS A 16 13.38 5.60 6.67
C LYS A 16 14.01 6.28 5.46
N ILE A 17 13.31 6.35 4.33
CA ILE A 17 13.77 7.02 3.12
C ILE A 17 14.01 8.52 3.37
N SER A 18 13.11 9.19 4.08
CA SER A 18 13.26 10.61 4.42
C SER A 18 14.50 10.88 5.28
N SER A 19 14.76 10.03 6.28
CA SER A 19 15.93 10.14 7.17
C SER A 19 17.26 9.83 6.47
N THR A 20 17.29 8.83 5.57
CA THR A 20 18.50 8.44 4.84
C THR A 20 18.82 9.33 3.65
N ARG A 21 17.88 10.20 3.23
CA ARG A 21 18.07 11.12 2.09
C ARG A 21 19.32 12.01 2.21
N LYS A 22 19.60 12.55 3.42
CA LYS A 22 20.77 13.41 3.66
C LYS A 22 22.10 12.63 3.59
N PHE A 23 22.08 11.39 4.10
CA PHE A 23 23.24 10.49 4.04
C PHE A 23 23.52 10.07 2.59
N TYR A 24 22.46 9.82 1.82
CA TYR A 24 22.58 9.43 0.41
C TYR A 24 23.14 10.55 -0.48
N SER A 25 22.70 11.81 -0.31
CA SER A 25 23.23 12.90 -1.15
C SER A 25 24.72 13.15 -0.94
N LEU A 26 25.26 12.76 0.21
CA LEU A 26 26.69 12.75 0.51
C LEU A 26 27.36 11.52 -0.11
N TYR A 27 26.76 10.33 0.01
CA TYR A 27 27.32 9.07 -0.48
C TYR A 27 27.43 8.99 -2.03
N ASN A 28 26.43 9.55 -2.74
CA ASN A 28 26.41 9.64 -4.20
C ASN A 28 27.49 10.57 -4.78
N ARG A 29 28.13 11.41 -3.96
CA ARG A 29 29.27 12.25 -4.38
C ARG A 29 30.61 11.52 -4.32
N ILE A 30 30.67 10.37 -3.65
CA ILE A 30 31.93 9.70 -3.30
C ILE A 30 32.03 8.31 -3.98
N THR A 31 30.92 7.72 -4.43
CA THR A 31 30.88 6.37 -5.01
C THR A 31 30.12 6.30 -6.34
N THR A 32 30.30 5.23 -7.10
CA THR A 32 29.57 4.90 -8.34
C THR A 32 28.16 4.34 -8.10
N TYR A 33 27.75 4.22 -6.84
CA TYR A 33 26.46 3.66 -6.47
C TYR A 33 25.34 4.65 -6.80
N THR A 34 24.49 4.26 -7.75
CA THR A 34 23.45 5.14 -8.28
C THR A 34 22.19 5.10 -7.44
N ILE A 35 21.42 6.20 -7.47
CA ILE A 35 20.18 6.33 -6.71
C ILE A 35 19.23 5.20 -7.09
N HIS A 36 19.15 4.84 -8.37
CA HIS A 36 18.32 3.76 -8.88
C HIS A 36 18.61 2.40 -8.23
N GLN A 37 19.89 2.04 -8.03
CA GLN A 37 20.27 0.77 -7.40
C GLN A 37 19.82 0.75 -5.93
N PHE A 38 20.02 1.85 -5.20
CA PHE A 38 19.49 2.01 -3.85
C PHE A 38 17.97 1.83 -3.79
N LEU A 39 17.25 2.36 -4.79
CA LEU A 39 15.79 2.28 -4.84
C LEU A 39 15.31 0.85 -5.04
N VAL A 40 15.92 0.13 -5.97
CA VAL A 40 15.60 -1.26 -6.22
C VAL A 40 15.88 -2.08 -4.96
N ASP A 41 17.02 -1.88 -4.31
CA ASP A 41 17.39 -2.61 -3.10
C ASP A 41 16.41 -2.35 -1.96
N GLN A 42 16.03 -1.09 -1.71
CA GLN A 42 15.08 -0.75 -0.65
C GLN A 42 13.66 -1.29 -0.94
N ILE A 43 13.20 -1.24 -2.18
CA ILE A 43 11.91 -1.83 -2.58
C ILE A 43 11.94 -3.35 -2.40
N MET A 44 13.05 -4.02 -2.79
CA MET A 44 13.21 -5.47 -2.61
C MET A 44 13.20 -5.87 -1.14
N ILE A 45 13.93 -5.16 -0.28
CA ILE A 45 13.91 -5.38 1.17
C ILE A 45 12.48 -5.24 1.71
N GLN A 46 11.73 -4.24 1.26
CA GLN A 46 10.36 -4.02 1.73
C GLN A 46 9.39 -5.10 1.23
N ILE A 47 9.56 -5.59 0.01
CA ILE A 47 8.79 -6.73 -0.53
C ILE A 47 9.03 -7.97 0.32
N ILE A 48 10.29 -8.29 0.61
CA ILE A 48 10.66 -9.44 1.46
C ILE A 48 10.06 -9.28 2.86
N ALA A 49 10.15 -8.08 3.45
CA ALA A 49 9.57 -7.81 4.76
C ALA A 49 8.04 -7.98 4.78
N ASN A 50 7.34 -7.43 3.78
CA ASN A 50 5.88 -7.55 3.68
C ASN A 50 5.43 -9.01 3.46
N LEU A 51 6.15 -9.77 2.64
CA LEU A 51 5.92 -11.20 2.45
C LEU A 51 6.14 -11.95 3.77
N THR A 52 7.26 -11.71 4.45
CA THR A 52 7.58 -12.37 5.72
C THR A 52 6.49 -12.10 6.77
N ILE A 53 6.11 -10.84 6.98
CA ILE A 53 5.06 -10.47 7.94
C ILE A 53 3.72 -11.11 7.56
N SER A 54 3.33 -11.03 6.28
CA SER A 54 2.05 -11.61 5.85
C SER A 54 2.03 -13.13 6.04
N THR A 55 3.11 -13.84 5.71
CA THR A 55 3.22 -15.30 5.91
C THR A 55 3.18 -15.71 7.38
N LEU A 56 3.85 -14.96 8.27
CA LEU A 56 3.84 -15.27 9.70
C LEU A 56 2.44 -15.11 10.27
N ILE A 57 1.74 -14.02 9.93
CA ILE A 57 0.39 -13.79 10.45
C ILE A 57 -0.61 -14.81 9.85
N THR A 58 -0.48 -15.23 8.58
CA THR A 58 -1.35 -16.27 8.03
C THR A 58 -1.11 -17.62 8.71
N LEU A 59 0.14 -18.00 8.95
CA LEU A 59 0.49 -19.24 9.67
C LEU A 59 -0.10 -19.24 11.08
N VAL A 60 0.02 -18.12 11.81
CA VAL A 60 -0.60 -17.96 13.13
C VAL A 60 -2.13 -18.09 13.04
N GLY A 61 -2.75 -17.50 12.02
CA GLY A 61 -4.19 -17.60 11.78
C GLY A 61 -4.67 -19.02 11.49
N PHE A 62 -3.87 -19.83 10.78
CA PHE A 62 -4.14 -21.27 10.62
C PHE A 62 -3.96 -22.04 11.92
N GLY A 63 -2.94 -21.72 12.72
CA GLY A 63 -2.70 -22.34 14.03
C GLY A 63 -3.86 -22.14 15.01
N PHE A 64 -4.48 -20.96 15.01
CA PHE A 64 -5.68 -20.68 15.80
C PHE A 64 -7.00 -21.15 15.18
N GLN A 65 -6.96 -21.82 14.01
CA GLN A 65 -8.14 -22.26 13.26
C GLN A 65 -9.13 -21.15 12.89
N VAL A 66 -8.68 -19.89 12.91
CA VAL A 66 -9.49 -18.73 12.49
C VAL A 66 -9.54 -18.63 10.97
N LEU A 67 -8.52 -19.15 10.27
CA LEU A 67 -8.44 -19.19 8.82
C LEU A 67 -8.54 -20.63 8.31
N SER A 68 -9.23 -20.82 7.20
CA SER A 68 -9.27 -22.08 6.46
C SER A 68 -8.31 -22.01 5.26
N PHE A 69 -7.62 -23.11 4.97
CA PHE A 69 -6.76 -23.18 3.79
C PHE A 69 -7.64 -23.41 2.55
N ASN A 70 -8.04 -22.32 1.90
CA ASN A 70 -8.87 -22.35 0.69
C ASN A 70 -8.37 -21.33 -0.35
N TRP A 71 -8.96 -21.39 -1.56
CA TRP A 71 -8.60 -20.49 -2.65
C TRP A 71 -8.85 -19.02 -2.31
N GLN A 72 -9.91 -18.73 -1.54
CA GLN A 72 -10.28 -17.37 -1.13
C GLN A 72 -9.20 -16.74 -0.25
N THR A 73 -8.69 -17.46 0.74
CA THR A 73 -7.61 -16.99 1.62
C THR A 73 -6.32 -16.77 0.84
N LEU A 74 -6.01 -17.63 -0.13
CA LEU A 74 -4.83 -17.46 -0.98
C LEU A 74 -4.95 -16.22 -1.90
N LEU A 75 -6.12 -15.98 -2.47
CA LEU A 75 -6.39 -14.79 -3.29
C LEU A 75 -6.28 -13.50 -2.46
N LEU A 76 -6.88 -13.48 -1.26
CA LEU A 76 -6.77 -12.34 -0.34
C LEU A 76 -5.32 -12.09 0.11
N PHE A 77 -4.56 -13.14 0.38
CA PHE A 77 -3.13 -13.05 0.70
C PHE A 77 -2.33 -12.39 -0.44
N LEU A 78 -2.60 -12.79 -1.68
CA LEU A 78 -1.92 -12.24 -2.86
C LEU A 78 -2.27 -10.75 -3.06
N LEU A 79 -3.56 -10.40 -3.01
CA LEU A 79 -4.05 -9.02 -3.10
C LEU A 79 -3.43 -8.11 -2.03
N LEU A 80 -3.31 -8.62 -0.81
CA LEU A 80 -2.74 -7.89 0.32
C LEU A 80 -1.25 -7.58 0.11
N ASN A 81 -0.49 -8.53 -0.47
CA ASN A 81 0.90 -8.30 -0.83
C ASN A 81 1.04 -7.30 -1.98
N ILE A 82 0.18 -7.36 -3.00
CA ILE A 82 0.13 -6.35 -4.06
C ILE A 82 -0.12 -4.94 -3.48
N LEU A 83 -1.05 -4.81 -2.53
CA LEU A 83 -1.27 -3.55 -1.82
C LEU A 83 -0.03 -3.10 -1.03
N GLY A 84 0.69 -4.03 -0.41
CA GLY A 84 1.95 -3.73 0.28
C GLY A 84 3.00 -3.13 -0.66
N ILE A 85 3.12 -3.65 -1.88
CA ILE A 85 4.00 -3.09 -2.91
C ILE A 85 3.53 -1.69 -3.30
N TYR A 86 2.23 -1.53 -3.56
CA TYR A 86 1.62 -0.25 -3.88
C TYR A 86 1.94 0.84 -2.85
N PHE A 87 1.72 0.56 -1.56
CA PHE A 87 2.03 1.49 -0.48
C PHE A 87 3.52 1.75 -0.30
N THR A 88 4.38 0.77 -0.61
CA THR A 88 5.84 0.97 -0.62
C THR A 88 6.24 2.02 -1.65
N VAL A 89 5.68 1.96 -2.87
CA VAL A 89 5.97 2.93 -3.93
C VAL A 89 5.47 4.34 -3.57
N ILE A 90 4.32 4.44 -2.91
CA ILE A 90 3.80 5.73 -2.42
C ILE A 90 4.65 6.26 -1.26
N GLY A 91 4.95 5.42 -0.27
CA GLY A 91 5.76 5.77 0.90
C GLY A 91 7.14 6.24 0.49
N PHE A 92 7.71 5.60 -0.53
CA PHE A 92 8.93 6.05 -1.18
C PHE A 92 8.82 7.49 -1.71
N PHE A 93 7.82 7.76 -2.55
CA PHE A 93 7.62 9.08 -3.16
C PHE A 93 7.39 10.17 -2.11
N MET A 94 6.61 9.87 -1.07
CA MET A 94 6.38 10.77 0.04
C MET A 94 7.66 11.00 0.86
N GLY A 95 8.41 9.93 1.15
CA GLY A 95 9.69 9.99 1.88
C GLY A 95 10.76 10.82 1.16
N GLN A 96 10.75 10.84 -0.18
CA GLN A 96 11.63 11.73 -0.93
C GLN A 96 11.26 13.21 -0.80
N LYS A 97 9.97 13.54 -0.69
CA LYS A 97 9.48 14.93 -0.74
C LYS A 97 9.36 15.58 0.63
N ILE A 98 8.97 14.80 1.63
CA ILE A 98 8.62 15.27 2.97
C ILE A 98 9.83 15.11 3.89
N LYS A 99 10.06 16.08 4.78
CA LYS A 99 11.10 15.99 5.83
C LYS A 99 10.70 14.96 6.88
N THR A 100 11.68 14.32 7.52
CA THR A 100 11.44 13.22 8.47
C THR A 100 10.51 13.61 9.61
N GLU A 101 10.72 14.78 10.21
CA GLU A 101 9.89 15.31 11.31
C GLU A 101 8.42 15.49 10.88
N THR A 102 8.19 16.09 9.72
CA THR A 102 6.85 16.27 9.16
C THR A 102 6.21 14.93 8.83
N PHE A 103 6.99 13.97 8.33
CA PHE A 103 6.50 12.63 8.01
C PHE A 103 6.06 11.88 9.27
N GLN A 104 6.82 12.00 10.36
CA GLN A 104 6.45 11.42 11.67
C GLN A 104 5.17 12.05 12.23
N MET A 105 5.00 13.37 12.11
CA MET A 105 3.76 14.06 12.52
C MET A 105 2.55 13.66 11.67
N MET A 106 2.74 13.43 10.37
CA MET A 106 1.68 13.02 9.45
C MET A 106 1.31 11.53 9.54
N SER A 107 2.12 10.71 10.21
CA SER A 107 1.95 9.26 10.23
C SER A 107 0.57 8.82 10.73
N MET A 108 0.13 9.33 11.87
CA MET A 108 -1.19 9.03 12.42
C MET A 108 -2.35 9.51 11.53
N PRO A 109 -2.40 10.79 11.09
CA PRO A 109 -3.39 11.25 10.13
C PRO A 109 -3.45 10.41 8.85
N LEU A 110 -2.30 9.99 8.34
CA LEU A 110 -2.23 9.15 7.13
C LEU A 110 -2.82 7.76 7.35
N ILE A 111 -2.55 7.10 8.49
CA ILE A 111 -3.19 5.80 8.80
C ILE A 111 -4.70 5.96 8.87
N LEU A 112 -5.18 6.99 9.57
CA LEU A 112 -6.62 7.25 9.71
C LEU A 112 -7.28 7.50 8.36
N LEU A 113 -6.62 8.25 7.49
CA LEU A 113 -7.11 8.52 6.13
C LEU A 113 -7.15 7.24 5.28
N VAL A 114 -6.11 6.40 5.34
CA VAL A 114 -6.10 5.12 4.62
C VAL A 114 -7.18 4.17 5.14
N LEU A 115 -7.40 4.14 6.46
CA LEU A 115 -8.50 3.40 7.08
C LEU A 115 -9.85 3.91 6.61
N ALA A 116 -10.07 5.22 6.60
CA ALA A 116 -11.30 5.82 6.10
C ALA A 116 -11.57 5.44 4.64
N PHE A 117 -10.54 5.36 3.80
CA PHE A 117 -10.68 4.91 2.41
C PHE A 117 -10.90 3.41 2.24
N THR A 118 -10.65 2.62 3.28
CA THR A 118 -10.96 1.18 3.28
C THR A 118 -12.43 0.92 3.62
N LEU A 119 -13.08 1.82 4.37
CA LEU A 119 -14.47 1.63 4.81
C LEU A 119 -15.45 1.77 3.63
N PRO A 120 -16.39 0.81 3.46
CA PRO A 120 -17.34 0.84 2.36
C PRO A 120 -18.53 1.75 2.70
N TYR A 121 -18.36 3.07 2.65
CA TYR A 121 -19.42 4.02 3.04
C TYR A 121 -20.72 3.83 2.24
N HIS A 122 -20.63 3.42 0.97
CA HIS A 122 -21.80 3.14 0.14
C HIS A 122 -22.66 1.97 0.64
N LEU A 123 -22.10 1.04 1.42
CA LEU A 123 -22.83 -0.06 2.04
C LEU A 123 -23.48 0.35 3.36
N MET A 124 -23.02 1.44 3.97
CA MET A 124 -23.45 1.87 5.31
C MET A 124 -24.54 2.92 5.26
N THR A 125 -24.53 3.80 4.25
CA THR A 125 -25.48 4.91 4.15
C THR A 125 -25.58 5.42 2.71
N SER A 126 -26.70 6.08 2.38
CA SER A 126 -27.00 6.62 1.06
C SER A 126 -27.21 8.13 1.11
N GLY A 127 -26.60 8.87 0.18
CA GLY A 127 -26.77 10.32 0.05
C GLY A 127 -25.74 10.95 -0.89
N THR A 128 -25.98 12.18 -1.35
CA THR A 128 -25.15 12.88 -2.35
C THR A 128 -23.71 13.10 -1.90
N LEU A 129 -23.47 13.32 -0.60
CA LEU A 129 -22.11 13.44 -0.06
C LEU A 129 -21.39 12.08 -0.07
N ILE A 130 -22.11 11.00 0.22
CA ILE A 130 -21.54 9.65 0.26
C ILE A 130 -21.16 9.20 -1.15
N THR A 131 -21.97 9.52 -2.17
CA THR A 131 -21.62 9.21 -3.56
C THR A 131 -20.35 9.94 -3.99
N LEU A 132 -20.20 11.22 -3.62
CA LEU A 132 -18.97 11.98 -3.88
C LEU A 132 -17.75 11.38 -3.18
N ILE A 133 -17.86 11.03 -1.89
CA ILE A 133 -16.78 10.37 -1.15
C ILE A 133 -16.42 9.04 -1.80
N THR A 134 -17.41 8.25 -2.21
CA THR A 134 -17.21 6.94 -2.83
C THR A 134 -16.51 7.08 -4.19
N MET A 135 -16.86 8.08 -4.99
CA MET A 135 -16.15 8.37 -6.25
C MET A 135 -14.66 8.66 -6.03
N ILE A 136 -14.32 9.40 -4.97
CA ILE A 136 -12.92 9.66 -4.61
C ILE A 136 -12.24 8.37 -4.13
N GLN A 137 -12.92 7.56 -3.31
CA GLN A 137 -12.38 6.29 -2.81
C GLN A 137 -12.08 5.30 -3.93
N GLN A 138 -12.94 5.23 -4.96
CA GLN A 138 -12.78 4.34 -6.12
C GLN A 138 -11.50 4.62 -6.93
N LEU A 139 -10.88 5.79 -6.77
CA LEU A 139 -9.58 6.06 -7.39
C LEU A 139 -8.46 5.21 -6.77
N PHE A 140 -8.62 4.75 -5.53
CA PHE A 140 -7.59 4.03 -4.82
C PHE A 140 -7.88 2.52 -4.79
N PRO A 141 -6.87 1.66 -5.04
CA PRO A 141 -7.06 0.21 -5.07
C PRO A 141 -7.51 -0.37 -3.72
N ILE A 142 -7.19 0.32 -2.61
CA ILE A 142 -7.59 -0.15 -1.28
C ILE A 142 -9.11 -0.19 -1.07
N HIS A 143 -9.88 0.66 -1.76
CA HIS A 143 -11.34 0.66 -1.67
C HIS A 143 -11.94 -0.69 -2.09
N TYR A 144 -11.42 -1.26 -3.18
CA TYR A 144 -11.92 -2.51 -3.74
C TYR A 144 -11.55 -3.74 -2.90
N PHE A 145 -10.54 -3.66 -2.03
CA PHE A 145 -10.09 -4.79 -1.22
C PHE A 145 -11.20 -5.34 -0.31
N TYR A 146 -11.95 -4.44 0.35
CA TYR A 146 -13.06 -4.86 1.22
C TYR A 146 -14.25 -5.41 0.42
N GLY A 147 -14.53 -4.85 -0.77
CA GLY A 147 -15.54 -5.37 -1.69
C GLY A 147 -15.23 -6.79 -2.14
N ILE A 148 -13.98 -7.06 -2.55
CA ILE A 148 -13.52 -8.41 -2.90
C ILE A 148 -13.66 -9.36 -1.70
N TYR A 149 -13.23 -8.94 -0.51
CA TYR A 149 -13.39 -9.73 0.70
C TYR A 149 -14.85 -10.10 0.96
N TYR A 150 -15.76 -9.12 0.88
CA TYR A 150 -17.19 -9.32 1.10
C TYR A 150 -17.80 -10.27 0.07
N ASP A 151 -17.50 -10.08 -1.22
CA ASP A 151 -18.00 -10.94 -2.29
C ASP A 151 -17.52 -12.38 -2.17
N LEU A 152 -16.26 -12.58 -1.76
CA LEU A 152 -15.71 -13.93 -1.51
C LEU A 152 -16.41 -14.64 -0.35
N MET A 153 -16.78 -13.91 0.70
CA MET A 153 -17.50 -14.46 1.85
C MET A 153 -18.95 -14.78 1.52
N MET A 154 -19.59 -13.96 0.67
CA MET A 154 -20.98 -14.13 0.23
C MET A 154 -21.12 -15.02 -1.03
N GLN A 155 -20.02 -15.57 -1.55
CA GLN A 155 -19.98 -16.36 -2.78
C GLN A 155 -20.54 -15.64 -4.02
N ASN A 156 -20.43 -14.31 -4.04
CA ASN A 156 -20.83 -13.47 -5.17
C ASN A 156 -19.69 -13.34 -6.20
N SER A 157 -20.02 -12.81 -7.36
CA SER A 157 -19.01 -12.50 -8.39
C SER A 157 -18.10 -11.35 -7.95
N TYR A 158 -16.86 -11.68 -7.59
CA TYR A 158 -15.83 -10.72 -7.20
C TYR A 158 -15.08 -10.08 -8.38
N LEU A 159 -15.39 -10.49 -9.63
CA LEU A 159 -14.68 -10.06 -10.83
C LEU A 159 -14.74 -8.55 -11.06
N GLY A 160 -15.89 -7.93 -10.81
CA GLY A 160 -16.06 -6.48 -10.97
C GLY A 160 -15.14 -5.69 -10.03
N ASN A 161 -15.10 -6.09 -8.77
CA ASN A 161 -14.22 -5.47 -7.77
C ASN A 161 -12.74 -5.75 -8.04
N LEU A 162 -12.40 -6.93 -8.57
CA LEU A 162 -11.03 -7.28 -8.95
C LEU A 162 -10.56 -6.45 -10.15
N LEU A 163 -11.42 -6.22 -11.14
CA LEU A 163 -11.13 -5.31 -12.26
C LEU A 163 -10.94 -3.87 -11.77
N GLY A 164 -11.85 -3.37 -10.92
CA GLY A 164 -11.72 -2.06 -10.30
C GLY A 164 -10.41 -1.89 -9.53
N PHE A 165 -10.00 -2.92 -8.77
CA PHE A 165 -8.72 -2.97 -8.08
C PHE A 165 -7.54 -2.83 -9.04
N THR A 166 -7.52 -3.60 -10.13
CA THR A 166 -6.41 -3.55 -11.11
C THR A 166 -6.33 -2.21 -11.83
N ILE A 167 -7.47 -1.67 -12.27
CA ILE A 167 -7.53 -0.39 -13.00
C ILE A 167 -7.06 0.75 -12.09
N SER A 168 -7.59 0.85 -10.88
CA SER A 168 -7.19 1.89 -9.92
C SER A 168 -5.72 1.80 -9.53
N LEU A 169 -5.17 0.58 -9.38
CA LEU A 169 -3.75 0.37 -9.11
C LEU A 169 -2.88 0.92 -10.26
N VAL A 170 -3.22 0.59 -11.51
CA VAL A 170 -2.47 1.08 -12.68
C VAL A 170 -2.60 2.60 -12.82
N LEU A 171 -3.82 3.12 -12.70
CA LEU A 171 -4.12 4.55 -12.83
C LEU A 171 -3.34 5.39 -11.81
N THR A 172 -3.19 4.91 -10.58
CA THR A 172 -2.52 5.65 -9.51
C THR A 172 -1.00 5.48 -9.51
N LEU A 173 -0.47 4.34 -9.95
CA LEU A 173 0.97 4.12 -10.03
C LEU A 173 1.65 4.81 -11.22
N ILE A 174 0.99 4.89 -12.39
CA ILE A 174 1.57 5.51 -13.60
C ILE A 174 2.07 6.96 -13.32
N PRO A 175 1.26 7.87 -12.74
CA PRO A 175 1.71 9.23 -12.46
C PRO A 175 2.87 9.28 -11.46
N VAL A 176 2.84 8.43 -10.44
CA VAL A 176 3.88 8.39 -9.39
C VAL A 176 5.22 7.94 -9.98
N LEU A 177 5.21 6.90 -10.81
CA LEU A 177 6.41 6.41 -11.48
C LEU A 177 6.96 7.42 -12.49
N TYR A 178 6.08 8.05 -13.29
CA TYR A 178 6.48 9.08 -14.25
C TYR A 178 7.14 10.29 -13.58
N LEU A 179 6.57 10.79 -12.48
CA LEU A 179 7.12 11.91 -11.73
C LEU A 179 8.46 11.58 -11.08
N ASN A 180 8.67 10.34 -10.64
CA ASN A 180 9.95 9.87 -10.12
C ASN A 180 11.02 9.81 -11.21
N TYR A 181 10.69 9.27 -12.40
CA TYR A 181 11.64 9.15 -13.51
C TYR A 181 12.18 10.52 -13.97
N LYS A 182 11.34 11.55 -14.06
CA LYS A 182 11.75 12.89 -14.51
C LYS A 182 12.73 13.60 -13.57
N LYS A 183 12.75 13.24 -12.28
CA LYS A 183 13.63 13.84 -11.26
C LYS A 183 15.00 13.19 -11.15
N LEU A 184 15.16 12.03 -11.78
CA LEU A 184 16.37 11.21 -11.72
C LEU A 184 17.28 11.43 -12.94
N LYS A 185 16.80 12.16 -13.96
CA LYS A 185 17.60 12.84 -14.99
C LYS A 185 18.03 14.21 -14.50
#